data_AF-A0A6H1ZTQ3-F1
#
_entry.id   AF-A0A6H1ZTQ3-F1
#
_cell.length_a   1.000
_cell.length_b   1.000
_cell.length_c   1.000
_cell.angle_alpha   90.00
_cell.angle_beta   90.00
_cell.angle_gamma   90.00
#
_symmetry.space_group_name_H-M   'P 1'
#
loop_
_entity.id
_entity.type
_entity.pdbx_description
1 polymer ?
#
loop_
_entity_poly.entity_id
_entity_poly.type
_entity_poly.pdbx_seq_one_letter_code
_entity_poly.pdbx_strand_id
1 'polypeptide(L)'
;MIDKIIWDFDALKEGKEFVGEVTGADWEDNTDMNNRPVKQLHLQVKPLDHEVHGIKGTGNYHEWFTFSDRKNSKWGIFTSTLKGIGVFVKSEKDLVGKKFVFTRKTLDFGEEISKAKDVLLPLSSFTGTIPPVTAPTTAPVTVSTETKRNWDELHDTMEKMGMTEKQIRMWCTRNGISMKEVNEHMALLEADNTAYRDGDTWYVRW
;
A
#
# COMPACT_ATOMS: atom_id res chain seq x y z
N MET A 1 3.84 22.16 6.16
CA MET A 1 4.63 21.45 5.14
C MET A 1 4.30 19.97 5.31
N ILE A 2 3.31 19.47 4.56
CA ILE A 2 3.01 18.03 4.47
C ILE A 2 3.42 17.64 3.06
N ASP A 3 4.67 17.21 2.91
CA ASP A 3 5.32 17.07 1.60
C ASP A 3 5.36 15.61 1.09
N LYS A 4 4.52 14.72 1.60
CA LYS A 4 4.54 13.31 1.17
C LYS A 4 3.15 12.73 0.99
N ILE A 5 2.64 12.81 -0.23
CA ILE A 5 1.56 11.93 -0.69
C ILE A 5 2.14 10.52 -0.79
N ILE A 6 1.56 9.58 -0.03
CA ILE A 6 1.93 8.17 -0.09
C ILE A 6 0.81 7.44 -0.84
N TRP A 7 1.12 6.76 -1.95
CA TRP A 7 0.05 6.23 -2.81
C TRP A 7 -0.54 4.93 -2.27
N ASP A 8 0.28 4.07 -1.65
CA ASP A 8 -0.13 2.79 -1.10
C ASP A 8 0.70 2.36 0.12
N PHE A 9 0.40 1.16 0.62
CA PHE A 9 1.06 0.52 1.75
C PHE A 9 2.56 0.27 1.51
N ASP A 10 2.95 -0.03 0.26
CA ASP A 10 4.32 -0.39 -0.11
C ASP A 10 5.25 0.82 -0.20
N ALA A 11 4.67 2.00 -0.48
CA ALA A 11 5.38 3.29 -0.47
C ALA A 11 5.75 3.79 0.93
N LEU A 12 5.20 3.20 2.00
CA LEU A 12 5.64 3.49 3.37
C LEU A 12 6.97 2.77 3.63
N LYS A 13 8.06 3.52 3.88
CA LYS A 13 9.35 2.91 4.21
C LYS A 13 9.24 2.06 5.48
N GLU A 14 9.86 0.88 5.48
CA GLU A 14 9.97 0.06 6.69
C GLU A 14 10.56 0.87 7.85
N GLY A 15 10.00 0.69 9.04
CA GLY A 15 10.40 1.39 10.26
C GLY A 15 9.95 2.85 10.33
N LYS A 16 9.41 3.44 9.24
CA LYS A 16 8.85 4.79 9.31
C LYS A 16 7.59 4.79 10.16
N GLU A 17 7.64 5.60 11.22
CA GLU A 17 6.50 5.82 12.10
C GLU A 17 5.55 6.85 11.51
N PHE A 18 4.25 6.68 11.80
CA PHE A 18 3.22 7.65 11.47
C PHE A 18 2.05 7.57 12.46
N VAL A 19 1.32 8.67 12.64
CA VAL A 19 0.12 8.67 13.49
C VAL A 19 -1.08 8.24 12.66
N GLY A 20 -1.78 7.20 13.09
CA GLY A 20 -2.97 6.69 12.39
C GLY A 20 -4.17 6.52 13.32
N GLU A 21 -5.36 6.75 12.79
CA GLU A 21 -6.63 6.42 13.43
C GLU A 21 -7.22 5.17 12.78
N VAL A 22 -7.65 4.20 13.58
CA VAL A 22 -8.38 3.04 13.06
C VAL A 22 -9.80 3.48 12.72
N THR A 23 -10.15 3.47 11.45
CA THR A 23 -11.47 3.89 10.95
C THR A 23 -12.42 2.72 10.72
N GLY A 24 -11.89 1.50 10.59
CA GLY A 24 -12.67 0.29 10.35
C GLY A 24 -11.96 -0.96 10.86
N ALA A 25 -12.74 -1.91 11.38
CA ALA A 25 -12.27 -3.19 11.88
C ALA A 25 -13.42 -4.19 11.77
N ASP A 26 -13.32 -5.09 10.79
CA ASP A 26 -14.40 -6.01 10.43
C ASP A 26 -13.84 -7.38 10.04
N TRP A 27 -14.51 -8.45 10.48
CA TRP A 27 -14.20 -9.80 10.01
C TRP A 27 -14.87 -10.04 8.66
N GLU A 28 -14.05 -10.38 7.66
CA GLU A 28 -14.49 -10.67 6.30
C GLU A 28 -14.22 -12.15 5.97
N ASP A 29 -15.11 -12.74 5.18
CA ASP A 29 -14.92 -14.07 4.62
C ASP A 29 -14.01 -13.96 3.38
N ASN A 30 -12.99 -14.82 3.32
CA ASN A 30 -12.05 -14.90 2.20
C ASN A 30 -11.70 -16.38 1.91
N THR A 31 -10.90 -16.64 0.88
CA THR A 31 -10.34 -17.97 0.58
C THR A 31 -8.82 -17.97 0.67
N ASP A 32 -8.24 -19.07 1.18
CA ASP A 32 -6.80 -19.29 1.15
C ASP A 32 -6.33 -19.73 -0.25
N MET A 33 -5.01 -19.89 -0.42
CA MET A 33 -4.41 -20.34 -1.69
C MET A 33 -4.87 -21.74 -2.14
N ASN A 34 -5.51 -22.51 -1.25
CA ASN A 34 -6.09 -23.82 -1.52
C ASN A 34 -7.62 -23.75 -1.67
N ASN A 35 -8.18 -22.56 -1.86
CA ASN A 35 -9.61 -22.29 -1.99
C ASN A 35 -10.44 -22.72 -0.76
N ARG A 36 -9.84 -22.75 0.43
CA ARG A 36 -10.55 -23.05 1.68
C ARG A 36 -11.06 -21.76 2.31
N PRO A 37 -12.27 -21.74 2.87
CA PRO A 37 -12.81 -20.56 3.52
C PRO A 37 -11.97 -20.20 4.74
N VAL A 38 -11.57 -18.94 4.83
CA VAL A 38 -10.82 -18.36 5.94
C VAL A 38 -11.44 -17.03 6.35
N LYS A 39 -11.55 -16.80 7.66
CA LYS A 39 -11.93 -15.49 8.20
C LYS A 39 -10.71 -14.61 8.39
N GLN A 40 -10.80 -13.37 7.93
CA GLN A 40 -9.72 -12.39 8.04
C GLN A 40 -10.26 -11.10 8.64
N LEU A 41 -9.57 -10.56 9.63
CA LEU A 41 -9.85 -9.23 10.13
C LEU A 41 -9.29 -8.23 9.12
N HIS A 42 -10.15 -7.42 8.55
CA HIS A 42 -9.81 -6.25 7.74
C HIS A 42 -9.76 -5.02 8.64
N LEU A 43 -8.55 -4.47 8.79
CA LEU A 43 -8.26 -3.25 9.53
C LEU A 43 -8.05 -2.09 8.56
N GLN A 44 -8.74 -0.98 8.80
CA GLN A 44 -8.59 0.26 8.03
C GLN A 44 -8.00 1.34 8.91
N VAL A 45 -6.88 1.92 8.48
CA VAL A 45 -6.12 2.92 9.24
C VAL A 45 -5.96 4.18 8.40
N LYS A 46 -6.56 5.27 8.87
CA LYS A 46 -6.40 6.60 8.28
C LYS A 46 -5.14 7.27 8.85
N PRO A 47 -4.12 7.56 8.03
CA PRO A 47 -3.01 8.39 8.49
C PRO A 47 -3.48 9.81 8.82
N LEU A 48 -2.90 10.39 9.87
CA LEU A 48 -3.26 11.72 10.38
C LEU A 48 -2.15 12.76 10.12
N ASP A 49 -0.98 12.30 9.70
CA ASP A 49 0.23 13.09 9.47
C ASP A 49 0.67 13.13 7.99
N HIS A 50 0.03 12.34 7.12
CA HIS A 50 0.18 12.43 5.67
C HIS A 50 -1.10 12.00 4.96
N GLU A 51 -1.19 12.38 3.68
CA GLU A 51 -2.26 11.90 2.81
C GLU A 51 -1.86 10.58 2.17
N VAL A 52 -2.78 9.62 2.20
CA VAL A 52 -2.68 8.37 1.46
C VAL A 52 -3.83 8.28 0.47
N HIS A 53 -3.59 7.81 -0.75
CA HIS A 53 -4.70 7.56 -1.67
C HIS A 53 -5.36 6.21 -1.41
N GLY A 54 -4.60 5.20 -0.96
CA GLY A 54 -5.15 3.93 -0.50
C GLY A 54 -5.73 3.08 -1.64
N ILE A 55 -6.36 1.95 -1.28
CA ILE A 55 -6.98 1.06 -2.28
C ILE A 55 -8.22 1.76 -2.82
N LYS A 56 -8.26 2.05 -4.13
CA LYS A 56 -9.38 2.75 -4.80
C LYS A 56 -9.65 4.18 -4.29
N GLY A 57 -8.65 4.90 -3.78
CA GLY A 57 -8.88 6.28 -3.33
C GLY A 57 -9.54 6.40 -1.96
N THR A 58 -9.53 5.33 -1.14
CA THR A 58 -10.18 5.28 0.17
C THR A 58 -9.60 6.24 1.21
N GLY A 59 -8.37 6.73 1.01
CA GLY A 59 -7.74 7.57 2.03
C GLY A 59 -7.16 6.78 3.22
N ASN A 60 -7.15 5.45 3.16
CA ASN A 60 -6.76 4.58 4.26
C ASN A 60 -5.68 3.57 3.85
N TYR A 61 -4.85 3.18 4.81
CA TYR A 61 -4.13 1.92 4.76
C TYR A 61 -5.07 0.77 5.10
N HIS A 62 -4.97 -0.32 4.34
CA HIS A 62 -5.74 -1.53 4.53
C HIS A 62 -4.82 -2.66 4.94
N GLU A 63 -5.21 -3.39 5.98
CA GLU A 63 -4.41 -4.48 6.53
C GLU A 63 -5.30 -5.68 6.87
N TRP A 64 -4.87 -6.88 6.49
CA TRP A 64 -5.63 -8.11 6.71
C TRP A 64 -4.88 -9.08 7.62
N PHE A 65 -5.58 -9.54 8.67
CA PHE A 65 -5.09 -10.52 9.62
C PHE A 65 -5.93 -11.78 9.59
N THR A 66 -5.37 -12.89 9.13
CA THR A 66 -6.00 -14.21 9.32
C THR A 66 -5.87 -14.63 10.78
N PHE A 67 -6.97 -15.07 11.39
CA PHE A 67 -6.92 -15.59 12.76
C PHE A 67 -5.92 -16.75 12.87
N SER A 68 -5.11 -16.73 13.92
CA SER A 68 -4.18 -17.80 14.25
C SER A 68 -3.94 -17.86 15.75
N ASP A 69 -3.84 -19.07 16.29
CA ASP A 69 -3.42 -19.32 17.67
C ASP A 69 -1.90 -19.24 17.87
N ARG A 70 -1.13 -19.23 16.77
CA ARG A 70 0.34 -19.17 16.82
C ARG A 70 0.81 -17.77 17.19
N LYS A 71 1.66 -17.68 18.22
CA LYS A 71 2.33 -16.43 18.62
C LYS A 71 3.20 -15.85 17.49
N ASN A 72 3.90 -16.71 16.75
CA ASN A 72 4.69 -16.32 15.58
C ASN A 72 3.83 -16.30 14.31
N SER A 73 2.81 -15.46 14.30
CA SER A 73 1.97 -15.19 13.12
C SER A 73 1.70 -13.69 13.03
N LYS A 74 1.25 -13.21 11.86
CA LYS A 74 0.88 -11.79 11.67
C LYS A 74 -0.15 -11.33 12.71
N TRP A 75 -1.18 -12.14 12.97
CA TRP A 75 -2.18 -11.89 14.01
C TRP A 75 -1.62 -12.00 15.44
N GLY A 76 -0.81 -13.02 15.71
CA GLY A 76 -0.17 -13.23 17.01
C GLY A 76 0.75 -12.06 17.40
N ILE A 77 1.51 -11.53 16.44
CA ILE A 77 2.37 -10.38 16.64
C ILE A 77 1.54 -9.12 16.84
N PHE A 78 0.55 -8.84 15.99
CA PHE A 78 -0.34 -7.68 16.14
C PHE A 78 -1.02 -7.62 17.51
N THR A 79 -1.62 -8.73 17.95
CA THR A 79 -2.28 -8.81 19.26
C THR A 79 -1.30 -8.73 20.42
N SER A 80 -0.08 -9.24 20.26
CA SER A 80 0.98 -9.09 21.27
C SER A 80 1.44 -7.63 21.38
N THR A 81 1.56 -6.91 20.27
CA THR A 81 1.92 -5.49 20.29
C THR A 81 0.84 -4.66 20.96
N LEU A 82 -0.44 -4.89 20.63
CA LEU A 82 -1.57 -4.23 21.31
C LEU A 82 -1.53 -4.42 22.83
N LYS A 83 -1.31 -5.66 23.30
CA LYS A 83 -1.16 -5.95 24.73
C LYS A 83 0.06 -5.25 25.32
N GLY A 84 1.19 -5.23 24.60
CA GLY A 84 2.42 -4.57 25.02
C GLY A 84 2.25 -3.06 25.24
N ILE A 85 1.37 -2.43 24.48
CA ILE A 85 1.04 -0.99 24.61
C ILE A 85 -0.15 -0.72 25.55
N GLY A 86 -0.60 -1.73 26.31
CA GLY A 86 -1.67 -1.59 27.29
C GLY A 86 -3.09 -1.58 26.71
N VAL A 87 -3.26 -2.02 25.45
CA VAL A 87 -4.57 -2.06 24.77
C VAL A 87 -5.16 -3.45 24.86
N PHE A 88 -6.23 -3.58 25.63
CA PHE A 88 -6.98 -4.82 25.76
C PHE A 88 -8.23 -4.77 24.88
N VAL A 89 -8.23 -5.57 23.83
CA VAL A 89 -9.31 -5.66 22.84
C VAL A 89 -10.22 -6.83 23.22
N LYS A 90 -11.50 -6.57 23.52
CA LYS A 90 -12.52 -7.61 23.74
C LYS A 90 -13.22 -7.96 22.44
N SER A 91 -13.39 -6.98 21.56
CA SER A 91 -13.88 -7.13 20.18
C SER A 91 -13.07 -6.23 19.25
N GLU A 92 -12.93 -6.61 17.98
CA GLU A 92 -12.33 -5.79 16.93
C GLU A 92 -12.93 -4.37 16.86
N LYS A 93 -14.21 -4.21 17.23
CA LYS A 93 -14.89 -2.91 17.30
C LYS A 93 -14.28 -1.97 18.33
N ASP A 94 -13.62 -2.49 19.37
CA ASP A 94 -12.91 -1.68 20.36
C ASP A 94 -11.71 -0.94 19.76
N LEU A 95 -11.24 -1.34 18.58
CA LEU A 95 -10.15 -0.66 17.88
C LEU A 95 -10.61 0.60 17.18
N VAL A 96 -11.86 0.68 16.72
CA VAL A 96 -12.37 1.80 15.92
C VAL A 96 -12.33 3.11 16.72
N GLY A 97 -11.79 4.16 16.11
CA GLY A 97 -11.57 5.48 16.71
C GLY A 97 -10.32 5.57 17.59
N LYS A 98 -9.61 4.47 17.85
CA LYS A 98 -8.33 4.52 18.56
C LYS A 98 -7.23 5.04 17.64
N LYS A 99 -6.32 5.80 18.24
CA LYS A 99 -5.16 6.40 17.58
C LYS A 99 -3.89 5.76 18.08
N PHE A 100 -3.02 5.37 17.16
CA PHE A 100 -1.74 4.77 17.46
C PHE A 100 -0.64 5.44 16.65
N VAL A 101 0.58 5.35 17.17
CA VAL A 101 1.77 5.47 16.33
C VAL A 101 1.95 4.11 15.65
N PHE A 102 1.84 4.06 14.33
CA PHE A 102 2.01 2.87 13.52
C PHE A 102 3.38 2.83 12.88
N THR A 103 3.85 1.62 12.58
CA THR A 103 5.02 1.40 11.72
C THR A 103 4.75 0.23 10.77
N ARG A 104 5.36 0.28 9.59
CA ARG A 104 5.46 -0.89 8.71
C ARG A 104 6.68 -1.71 9.11
N LYS A 105 6.49 -3.01 9.28
CA LYS A 105 7.57 -3.96 9.56
C LYS A 105 7.45 -5.16 8.63
N THR A 106 8.59 -5.60 8.09
CA THR A 106 8.68 -6.87 7.37
C THR A 106 8.95 -7.98 8.38
N LEU A 107 8.08 -9.00 8.40
CA LEU A 107 8.19 -10.13 9.31
C LEU A 107 8.55 -11.40 8.56
N ASP A 108 9.58 -12.10 9.04
CA ASP A 108 9.98 -13.42 8.57
C ASP A 108 9.45 -14.51 9.52
N PHE A 109 8.75 -15.49 8.94
CA PHE A 109 8.13 -16.61 9.65
C PHE A 109 8.84 -17.95 9.39
N GLY A 110 10.02 -17.95 8.76
CA GLY A 110 11.03 -19.01 8.90
C GLY A 110 10.82 -20.32 8.14
N GLU A 111 9.77 -20.48 7.32
CA GLU A 111 9.54 -21.73 6.57
C GLU A 111 9.58 -21.56 5.03
N GLU A 112 9.65 -20.34 4.51
CA GLU A 112 9.84 -20.07 3.09
C GLU A 112 10.27 -18.60 2.93
N ILE A 113 11.45 -18.35 2.36
CA ILE A 113 12.03 -17.00 2.16
C ILE A 113 11.09 -16.09 1.32
N SER A 114 10.11 -16.68 0.62
CA SER A 114 9.06 -16.00 -0.15
C SER A 114 7.86 -15.49 0.68
N LYS A 115 7.86 -15.66 2.01
CA LYS A 115 6.75 -15.29 2.91
C LYS A 115 7.05 -14.11 3.84
N ALA A 116 8.06 -13.30 3.53
CA ALA A 116 8.21 -12.01 4.18
C ALA A 116 6.91 -11.21 3.99
N LYS A 117 6.18 -10.95 5.08
CA LYS A 117 4.92 -10.21 5.03
C LYS A 117 5.14 -8.85 5.63
N ASP A 118 4.82 -7.82 4.86
CA ASP A 118 4.72 -6.49 5.40
C ASP A 118 3.47 -6.37 6.27
N VAL A 119 3.65 -5.76 7.45
CA VAL A 119 2.61 -5.63 8.46
C VAL A 119 2.62 -4.22 9.04
N LEU A 120 1.42 -3.64 9.18
CA LEU A 120 1.23 -2.45 10.02
C LEU A 120 1.05 -2.86 11.49
N LEU A 121 1.92 -2.34 12.35
CA LEU A 121 1.91 -2.62 13.78
C LEU A 121 1.74 -1.33 14.59
N PRO A 122 0.88 -1.33 15.62
CA PRO A 122 0.75 -0.19 16.53
C PRO A 122 1.89 -0.22 17.57
N LEU A 123 2.79 0.76 17.55
CA LEU A 123 3.93 0.87 18.47
C LEU A 123 3.58 1.48 19.82
N SER A 124 2.62 2.41 19.86
CA SER A 124 2.18 3.07 21.09
C SER A 124 0.79 3.69 20.90
N SER A 125 0.08 3.89 22.02
CA SER A 125 -1.17 4.66 22.02
C SER A 125 -0.87 6.15 21.87
N PHE A 126 -1.59 6.84 20.98
CA PHE A 126 -1.42 8.27 20.78
C PHE A 126 -2.47 9.06 21.56
N THR A 127 -2.01 9.88 22.53
CA THR A 127 -2.86 10.76 23.35
C THR A 127 -2.56 12.25 23.13
N GLY A 128 -1.71 12.58 22.16
CA GLY A 128 -1.30 13.94 21.86
C GLY A 128 -2.36 14.73 21.08
N THR A 129 -2.18 16.05 21.01
CA THR A 129 -2.89 16.90 20.06
C THR A 129 -2.29 16.71 18.66
N ILE A 130 -3.14 16.36 17.71
CA ILE A 130 -2.75 16.29 16.29
C ILE A 130 -2.54 17.73 15.83
N PRO A 131 -1.38 18.12 15.28
CA PRO A 131 -1.23 19.44 14.70
C PRO A 131 -2.26 19.61 13.58
N PRO A 132 -2.91 20.78 13.45
CA PRO A 132 -3.90 21.01 12.40
C PRO A 132 -3.25 20.76 11.04
N VAL A 133 -3.83 19.83 10.27
CA VAL A 133 -3.52 19.63 8.85
C VAL A 133 -3.75 21.00 8.19
N THR A 134 -2.66 21.69 7.88
CA THR A 134 -2.75 22.98 7.21
C THR A 134 -3.26 22.68 5.81
N ALA A 135 -4.51 23.06 5.53
CA ALA A 135 -5.09 22.92 4.20
C ALA A 135 -4.13 23.50 3.15
N PRO A 136 -3.94 22.83 2.00
CA PRO A 136 -2.99 23.29 1.00
C PRO A 136 -3.39 24.69 0.55
N THR A 137 -2.50 25.65 0.77
CA THR A 137 -2.61 26.97 0.13
C THR A 137 -2.35 26.73 -1.34
N THR A 138 -3.35 27.03 -2.17
CA THR A 138 -3.31 27.00 -3.63
C THR A 138 -2.27 27.99 -4.14
N ALA A 139 -1.00 27.61 -4.11
CA ALA A 139 0.04 28.26 -4.88
C ALA A 139 0.07 27.60 -6.27
N PRO A 140 0.08 28.39 -7.37
CA PRO A 140 0.16 27.84 -8.70
C PRO A 140 1.47 27.06 -8.84
N VAL A 141 1.35 25.73 -8.98
CA VAL A 141 2.48 24.85 -9.23
C VAL A 141 3.04 25.24 -10.59
N THR A 142 4.22 25.86 -10.58
CA THR A 142 5.01 26.03 -11.79
C THR A 142 5.53 24.66 -12.15
N VAL A 143 4.92 24.03 -13.15
CA VAL A 143 5.36 22.75 -13.72
C VAL A 143 6.77 22.97 -14.26
N SER A 144 7.78 22.47 -13.54
CA SER A 144 9.12 22.35 -14.10
C SER A 144 9.09 21.23 -15.14
N THR A 145 9.17 21.65 -16.39
CA THR A 145 9.57 20.83 -17.53
C THR A 145 10.90 20.13 -17.23
N GLU A 146 11.02 18.86 -17.65
CA GLU A 146 12.19 17.97 -17.53
C GLU A 146 12.29 17.10 -16.26
N THR A 147 11.26 16.29 -15.99
CA THR A 147 11.53 14.94 -15.47
C THR A 147 11.98 14.08 -16.66
N LYS A 148 13.26 13.71 -16.70
CA LYS A 148 13.82 12.78 -17.69
C LYS A 148 13.07 11.44 -17.58
N ARG A 149 12.09 11.21 -18.46
CA ARG A 149 11.17 10.06 -18.41
C ARG A 149 11.93 8.78 -18.76
N ASN A 150 11.90 7.77 -17.91
CA ASN A 150 12.70 6.54 -18.07
C ASN A 150 12.01 5.49 -18.96
N TRP A 151 11.65 5.85 -20.19
CA TRP A 151 10.92 4.95 -21.11
C TRP A 151 11.70 3.68 -21.46
N ASP A 152 13.03 3.75 -21.49
CA ASP A 152 13.91 2.62 -21.79
C ASP A 152 13.74 1.48 -20.76
N GLU A 153 13.54 1.81 -19.47
CA GLU A 153 13.33 0.81 -18.41
C GLU A 153 11.97 0.09 -18.56
N LEU A 154 10.94 0.81 -19.01
CA LEU A 154 9.63 0.23 -19.29
C LEU A 154 9.71 -0.75 -20.46
N HIS A 155 10.42 -0.36 -21.52
CA HIS A 155 10.60 -1.17 -22.72
C HIS A 155 11.40 -2.45 -22.45
N ASP A 156 12.56 -2.33 -21.78
CA ASP A 156 13.43 -3.48 -21.46
C ASP A 156 12.72 -4.50 -20.57
N THR A 157 11.83 -4.04 -19.67
CA THR A 157 11.03 -4.93 -18.82
C THR A 157 9.91 -5.62 -19.61
N MET A 158 9.23 -4.90 -20.49
CA MET A 158 8.17 -5.47 -21.34
C MET A 158 8.69 -6.43 -22.40
N GLU A 159 9.89 -6.18 -22.93
CA GLU A 159 10.57 -7.06 -23.88
C GLU A 159 10.93 -8.40 -23.24
N LYS A 160 11.47 -8.38 -22.01
CA LYS A 160 11.95 -9.60 -21.34
C LYS A 160 10.84 -10.52 -20.85
N MET A 161 9.72 -9.98 -20.39
CA MET A 161 8.70 -10.78 -19.69
C MET A 161 7.24 -10.39 -19.96
N GLY A 162 6.98 -9.32 -20.71
CA GLY A 162 5.66 -8.70 -20.75
C GLY A 162 5.27 -8.09 -19.40
N MET A 163 4.52 -7.00 -19.41
CA MET A 163 4.02 -6.39 -18.17
C MET A 163 2.50 -6.40 -18.14
N THR A 164 1.94 -6.95 -17.07
CA THR A 164 0.51 -6.84 -16.79
C THR A 164 0.13 -5.39 -16.49
N GLU A 165 -1.13 -5.02 -16.71
CA GLU A 165 -1.66 -3.68 -16.41
C GLU A 165 -1.43 -3.30 -14.93
N LYS A 166 -1.45 -4.27 -14.02
CA LYS A 166 -1.08 -4.07 -12.61
C LYS A 166 0.39 -3.69 -12.44
N GLN A 167 1.30 -4.37 -13.14
CA GLN A 167 2.73 -4.06 -13.12
C GLN A 167 3.04 -2.70 -13.74
N ILE A 168 2.36 -2.35 -14.84
CA ILE A 168 2.51 -1.03 -15.46
C ILE A 168 2.02 0.05 -14.50
N ARG A 169 0.88 -0.12 -13.84
CA ARG A 169 0.41 0.81 -12.81
C ARG A 169 1.42 0.96 -11.67
N MET A 170 2.03 -0.12 -11.20
CA MET A 170 3.10 -0.03 -10.18
C MET A 170 4.34 0.72 -10.70
N TRP A 171 4.73 0.50 -11.95
CA TRP A 171 5.85 1.21 -12.57
C TRP A 171 5.55 2.71 -12.79
N CYS A 172 4.35 3.05 -13.23
CA CYS A 172 3.82 4.42 -13.32
C CYS A 172 3.96 5.13 -11.98
N THR A 173 3.50 4.48 -10.91
CA THR A 173 3.59 4.99 -9.54
C THR A 173 5.03 5.20 -9.10
N ARG A 174 5.94 4.27 -9.41
CA ARG A 174 7.36 4.36 -9.06
C ARG A 174 8.09 5.50 -9.78
N ASN A 175 7.68 5.82 -11.01
CA ASN A 175 8.34 6.82 -11.86
C ASN A 175 7.61 8.17 -11.91
N GLY A 176 6.50 8.32 -11.18
CA GLY A 176 5.70 9.54 -11.17
C GLY A 176 5.06 9.85 -12.53
N ILE A 177 4.76 8.82 -13.32
CA ILE A 177 4.15 8.93 -14.64
C ILE A 177 2.68 8.54 -14.51
N SER A 178 1.77 9.29 -15.13
CA SER A 178 0.35 8.94 -15.09
C SER A 178 0.05 7.76 -16.01
N MET A 179 -0.97 6.97 -15.66
CA MET A 179 -1.43 5.87 -16.53
C MET A 179 -1.95 6.38 -17.88
N LYS A 180 -2.43 7.64 -17.92
CA LYS A 180 -2.82 8.31 -19.17
C LYS A 180 -1.62 8.50 -20.09
N GLU A 181 -0.51 9.01 -19.56
CA GLU A 181 0.73 9.21 -20.33
C GLU A 181 1.33 7.90 -20.81
N VAL A 182 1.29 6.84 -19.98
CA VAL A 182 1.72 5.52 -20.43
C VAL A 182 0.80 4.96 -21.51
N ASN A 183 -0.52 5.11 -21.38
CA ASN A 183 -1.44 4.68 -22.43
C ASN A 183 -1.24 5.45 -23.74
N GLU A 184 -0.98 6.76 -23.67
CA GLU A 184 -0.64 7.58 -24.84
C GLU A 184 0.67 7.11 -25.48
N HIS A 185 1.69 6.81 -24.67
CA HIS A 185 2.96 6.25 -25.15
C HIS A 185 2.79 4.85 -25.78
N MET A 186 2.01 3.97 -25.14
CA MET A 186 1.72 2.63 -25.67
C MET A 186 0.93 2.69 -26.99
N ALA A 187 -0.02 3.64 -27.10
CA ALA A 187 -0.78 3.83 -28.33
C ALA A 187 0.12 4.26 -29.51
N LEU A 188 1.17 5.05 -29.24
CA LEU A 188 2.18 5.38 -30.25
C LEU A 188 2.98 4.14 -30.68
N LEU A 189 3.40 3.31 -29.71
CA LEU A 189 4.17 2.09 -30.01
C LEU A 189 3.33 1.03 -30.73
N GLU A 190 2.04 0.93 -30.43
CA GLU A 190 1.10 0.05 -31.13
C GLU A 190 0.86 0.53 -32.57
N ALA A 191 0.76 1.85 -32.79
CA ALA A 191 0.67 2.43 -34.12
C ALA A 191 1.93 2.18 -34.97
N ASP A 192 3.11 2.19 -34.33
CA ASP A 192 4.40 1.85 -34.96
C ASP A 192 4.68 0.34 -34.99
N ASN A 193 3.72 -0.49 -34.56
CA ASN A 193 3.79 -1.96 -34.52
C ASN A 193 4.92 -2.54 -33.64
N THR A 194 5.52 -1.69 -32.79
CA THR A 194 6.55 -1.99 -31.79
C THR A 194 6.00 -2.48 -30.46
N ALA A 195 4.70 -2.36 -30.19
CA ALA A 195 4.08 -2.95 -28.99
C ALA A 195 2.73 -3.56 -29.33
N TYR A 196 2.31 -4.54 -28.55
CA TYR A 196 0.97 -5.12 -28.64
C TYR A 196 0.47 -5.55 -27.28
N ARG A 197 -0.86 -5.64 -27.16
CA ARG A 197 -1.55 -6.10 -25.97
C ARG A 197 -2.14 -7.49 -26.22
N ASP A 198 -1.94 -8.39 -25.27
CA ASP A 198 -2.61 -9.70 -25.20
C ASP A 198 -3.31 -9.83 -23.84
N GLY A 199 -4.63 -9.74 -23.84
CA GLY A 199 -5.44 -9.63 -22.63
C GLY A 199 -5.06 -8.41 -21.79
N ASP A 200 -4.61 -8.65 -20.56
CA ASP A 200 -4.16 -7.60 -19.63
C ASP A 200 -2.64 -7.39 -19.62
N THR A 201 -1.92 -7.99 -20.58
CA THR A 201 -0.45 -7.94 -20.64
C THR A 201 0.00 -7.18 -21.88
N TRP A 202 0.95 -6.26 -21.70
CA TRP A 202 1.60 -5.55 -22.77
C TRP A 202 2.98 -6.15 -23.08
N TYR A 203 3.31 -6.20 -24.36
CA TYR A 203 4.56 -6.70 -24.90
C TYR A 203 5.15 -5.70 -25.90
N VAL A 204 6.47 -5.72 -26.06
CA VAL A 204 7.19 -5.00 -27.12
C VAL A 204 7.56 -6.03 -28.22
N ARG A 205 7.36 -5.67 -29.49
CA ARG A 205 7.76 -6.42 -30.69
C ARG A 205 8.96 -5.74 -31.34
N TRP A 206 9.78 -6.57 -31.98
CA TRP A 206 10.76 -6.16 -32.97
C TRP A 206 10.27 -6.52 -34.37
#